data_AF-A0A2Y9E2D9-F1
#
_entry.id   AF-A0A2Y9E2D9-F1
#
_cell.length_a   1.000
_cell.length_b   1.000
_cell.length_c   1.000
_cell.angle_alpha   90.00
_cell.angle_beta   90.00
_cell.angle_gamma   90.00
#
_symmetry.space_group_name_H-M   'P 1'
#
loop_
_entity.id
_entity.type
_entity.pdbx_description
1 polymer ?
#
loop_
_entity_poly.entity_id
_entity_poly.type
_entity_poly.pdbx_seq_one_letter_code
_entity_poly.pdbx_strand_id
1 'polypeptide(L)'
;MLCGGPSATRPATAETQEIADQVKPQVEEKEKKKFPVFKAVEFKSQVVAGTNYFIKVHVGDENFLHLRVFQSLPHEQRPPALVDYQTDKTRHDELVYF
;
A
#
# COMPACT_ATOMS: atom_id res chain seq x y z
N MET A 1 10.01 -21.28 -0.98
CA MET A 1 9.55 -19.97 -1.49
C MET A 1 8.87 -20.21 -2.82
N LEU A 2 7.65 -19.70 -3.02
CA LEU A 2 7.00 -19.70 -4.33
C LEU A 2 7.47 -18.44 -5.08
N CYS A 3 8.04 -18.61 -6.28
CA CYS A 3 8.42 -17.48 -7.11
C CYS A 3 7.20 -16.59 -7.40
N GLY A 4 7.31 -15.29 -7.14
CA GLY A 4 6.24 -14.33 -7.40
C GLY A 4 5.15 -14.23 -6.32
N GLY A 5 5.23 -14.93 -5.19
CA GLY A 5 4.30 -14.73 -4.07
C GLY A 5 4.66 -13.51 -3.21
N PRO A 6 3.68 -12.82 -2.58
CA PRO A 6 3.97 -11.81 -1.56
C PRO A 6 4.72 -12.40 -0.36
N SER A 7 5.57 -11.59 0.27
CA SER A 7 6.24 -11.95 1.52
C SER A 7 5.27 -12.14 2.68
N ALA A 8 5.77 -12.61 3.82
CA ALA A 8 5.05 -12.49 5.09
C ALA A 8 4.75 -11.00 5.43
N THR A 9 3.69 -10.78 6.20
CA THR A 9 3.35 -9.45 6.73
C THR A 9 4.45 -8.93 7.64
N ARG A 10 4.79 -7.65 7.49
CA ARG A 10 5.77 -6.95 8.32
C ARG A 10 5.20 -5.61 8.80
N PRO A 11 5.64 -5.07 9.96
CA PRO A 11 5.29 -3.72 10.37
C PRO A 11 5.77 -2.69 9.35
N ALA A 12 4.99 -1.64 9.11
CA ALA A 12 5.37 -0.54 8.20
C ALA A 12 6.63 0.19 8.68
N THR A 13 7.46 0.58 7.72
CA THR A 13 8.68 1.39 7.93
C THR A 13 8.46 2.83 7.46
N ALA A 14 9.45 3.71 7.68
CA ALA A 14 9.44 5.06 7.10
C ALA A 14 9.32 5.05 5.57
N GLU A 15 10.05 4.16 4.90
CA GLU A 15 9.94 3.97 3.44
C GLU A 15 8.53 3.52 3.02
N THR A 16 7.90 2.62 3.78
CA THR A 16 6.52 2.18 3.50
C THR A 16 5.53 3.35 3.62
N GLN A 17 5.72 4.21 4.63
CA GLN A 17 4.91 5.40 4.83
C GLN A 17 5.11 6.40 3.68
N GLU A 18 6.35 6.65 3.26
CA GLU A 18 6.66 7.52 2.12
C GLU A 18 6.03 7.03 0.80
N ILE A 19 6.03 5.71 0.57
CA ILE A 19 5.35 5.11 -0.59
C ILE A 19 3.83 5.36 -0.51
N ALA A 20 3.23 5.15 0.67
CA ALA A 20 1.81 5.38 0.89
C ALA A 20 1.44 6.85 0.68
N ASP A 21 2.24 7.79 1.21
CA ASP A 21 2.01 9.23 1.09
C ASP A 21 2.11 9.71 -0.36
N GLN A 22 3.01 9.15 -1.16
CA GLN A 22 3.12 9.47 -2.60
C GLN A 22 1.88 9.07 -3.40
N VAL A 23 1.20 7.98 -3.02
CA VAL A 23 -0.02 7.53 -3.70
C VAL A 23 -1.31 8.04 -3.07
N LYS A 24 -1.26 8.64 -1.86
CA LYS A 24 -2.42 9.19 -1.16
C LYS A 24 -3.29 10.10 -2.05
N PRO A 25 -2.74 11.05 -2.84
CA PRO A 25 -3.57 11.88 -3.71
C PRO A 25 -4.38 11.08 -4.73
N GLN A 26 -3.85 9.98 -5.24
CA GLN A 26 -4.52 9.11 -6.22
C GLN A 26 -5.72 8.39 -5.59
N VAL A 27 -5.59 7.96 -4.33
CA VAL A 27 -6.71 7.35 -3.58
C VAL A 27 -7.77 8.40 -3.23
N GLU A 28 -7.36 9.58 -2.76
CA GLU A 28 -8.28 10.68 -2.43
C GLU A 28 -9.10 11.15 -3.63
N GLU A 29 -8.49 11.21 -4.81
CA GLU A 29 -9.16 11.55 -6.06
C GLU A 29 -10.22 10.50 -6.43
N LYS A 30 -9.88 9.21 -6.36
CA LYS A 30 -10.81 8.12 -6.67
C LYS A 30 -11.98 8.04 -5.68
N GLU A 31 -11.70 8.25 -4.40
CA GLU A 31 -12.70 8.23 -3.32
C GLU A 31 -13.49 9.55 -3.19
N LYS A 32 -13.07 10.60 -3.91
CA LYS A 32 -13.65 11.96 -3.83
C LYS A 32 -13.73 12.49 -2.39
N LYS A 33 -12.77 12.11 -1.55
CA LYS A 33 -12.68 12.51 -0.14
C LYS A 33 -11.23 12.66 0.30
N LYS A 34 -11.01 13.42 1.37
CA LYS A 34 -9.71 13.57 2.00
C LYS A 34 -9.56 12.57 3.15
N PHE A 35 -8.33 12.13 3.40
CA PHE A 35 -7.99 11.29 4.54
C PHE A 35 -7.08 12.07 5.51
N PRO A 36 -7.65 12.69 6.56
CA PRO A 36 -6.87 13.46 7.54
C PRO A 36 -5.80 12.61 8.25
N VAL A 37 -6.12 11.33 8.49
CA VAL A 37 -5.18 10.30 8.96
C VAL A 37 -4.85 9.41 7.78
N PHE A 38 -3.57 9.09 7.59
CA PHE A 38 -3.11 8.19 6.53
C PHE A 38 -1.81 7.51 6.96
N LYS A 39 -1.92 6.56 7.88
CA LYS A 39 -0.76 5.96 8.55
C LYS A 39 -0.58 4.51 8.10
N ALA A 40 0.53 4.21 7.43
CA ALA A 40 0.91 2.83 7.14
C ALA A 40 1.18 2.07 8.45
N VAL A 41 0.63 0.86 8.57
CA VAL A 41 0.73 0.03 9.78
C VAL A 41 1.44 -1.28 9.48
N GLU A 42 1.10 -1.93 8.38
CA GLU A 42 1.68 -3.21 7.96
C GLU A 42 1.85 -3.24 6.44
N PHE A 43 2.78 -4.06 5.96
CA PHE A 43 2.96 -4.28 4.54
C PHE A 43 3.40 -5.71 4.20
N LYS A 44 3.18 -6.08 2.94
CA LYS A 44 3.82 -7.22 2.26
C LYS A 44 4.46 -6.69 0.98
N SER A 45 5.55 -7.31 0.53
CA SER A 45 6.16 -6.99 -0.77
C SER A 45 6.19 -8.20 -1.68
N GLN A 46 6.11 -7.97 -2.98
CA GLN A 46 6.16 -8.98 -4.03
C GLN A 46 7.09 -8.49 -5.14
N VAL A 47 8.16 -9.23 -5.39
CA VAL A 47 9.12 -8.92 -6.47
C VAL A 47 8.53 -9.35 -7.81
N VAL A 48 8.59 -8.45 -8.79
CA VAL A 48 8.19 -8.61 -10.20
C VAL A 48 9.26 -7.93 -11.09
N ALA A 49 8.91 -7.44 -12.29
CA ALA A 49 9.72 -6.46 -13.01
C ALA A 49 9.62 -5.07 -12.34
N GLY A 50 10.05 -4.99 -11.07
CA GLY A 50 9.72 -3.94 -10.11
C GLY A 50 9.28 -4.57 -8.79
N THR A 51 8.58 -3.81 -7.94
CA THR A 51 8.07 -4.31 -6.66
C THR A 51 6.63 -3.87 -6.45
N ASN A 52 5.74 -4.84 -6.19
CA ASN A 52 4.43 -4.53 -5.62
C ASN A 52 4.54 -4.44 -4.10
N TYR A 53 4.02 -3.36 -3.53
CA TYR A 53 3.77 -3.21 -2.10
C TYR A 53 2.29 -3.34 -1.85
N PHE A 54 1.92 -4.24 -0.96
CA PHE A 54 0.62 -4.26 -0.33
C PHE A 54 0.78 -3.51 0.99
N ILE A 55 -0.03 -2.49 1.26
CA ILE A 55 0.13 -1.63 2.44
C ILE A 55 -1.22 -1.48 3.15
N LYS A 56 -1.28 -1.85 4.43
CA LYS A 56 -2.42 -1.56 5.31
C LYS A 56 -2.24 -0.17 5.90
N VAL A 57 -3.17 0.72 5.61
CA VAL A 57 -3.14 2.13 6.01
C VAL A 57 -4.32 2.44 6.92
N HIS A 58 -4.06 2.89 8.13
CA HIS A 58 -5.07 3.43 9.03
C HIS A 58 -5.51 4.82 8.55
N VAL A 59 -6.82 5.03 8.43
CA VAL A 59 -7.40 6.27 7.90
C VAL A 59 -8.31 7.02 8.89
N GLY A 60 -8.28 6.63 10.16
CA GLY A 60 -9.10 7.20 11.24
C GLY A 60 -10.03 6.16 11.87
N ASP A 61 -10.37 6.35 13.13
CA ASP A 61 -11.20 5.43 13.93
C ASP A 61 -10.73 3.97 13.80
N GLU A 62 -11.63 3.04 13.45
CA GLU A 62 -11.31 1.64 13.17
C GLU A 62 -11.22 1.33 11.67
N ASN A 63 -11.13 2.35 10.81
CA ASN A 63 -11.14 2.21 9.37
C ASN A 63 -9.73 2.14 8.78
N PHE A 64 -9.57 1.22 7.82
CA PHE A 64 -8.33 0.96 7.12
C PHE A 64 -8.57 0.88 5.61
N LEU A 65 -7.50 1.18 4.87
CA LEU A 65 -7.36 0.88 3.46
C LEU A 65 -6.29 -0.18 3.28
N HIS A 66 -6.49 -1.07 2.32
CA HIS A 66 -5.40 -1.88 1.79
C HIS A 66 -5.02 -1.32 0.42
N LEU A 67 -3.79 -0.87 0.25
CA LEU A 67 -3.27 -0.33 -1.01
C LEU A 67 -2.42 -1.39 -1.70
N ARG A 68 -2.49 -1.44 -3.02
CA ARG A 68 -1.50 -2.09 -3.87
C ARG A 68 -0.78 -1.02 -4.68
N VAL A 69 0.51 -0.85 -4.39
CA VAL A 69 1.36 0.16 -5.01
C VAL A 69 2.47 -0.52 -5.80
N PHE A 70 2.69 -0.09 -7.03
CA PHE A 70 3.82 -0.55 -7.83
C PHE A 70 4.96 0.45 -7.75
N GLN A 71 6.14 -0.02 -7.34
CA GLN A 71 7.39 0.71 -7.41
C GLN A 71 8.21 0.17 -8.59
N SER A 72 8.47 1.07 -9.55
CA SER A 72 9.33 0.82 -10.70
C SER A 72 10.76 0.48 -10.30
N LEU A 73 11.52 -0.11 -11.22
CA LEU A 73 12.94 -0.40 -10.98
C LEU A 73 13.74 0.91 -10.84
N PRO A 74 14.84 0.93 -10.07
CA PRO A 74 15.57 2.18 -9.77
C PRO A 74 16.03 2.97 -11.01
N HIS A 75 16.38 2.28 -12.11
CA HIS A 75 16.83 2.92 -13.34
C HIS A 75 15.70 3.59 -14.14
N GLU A 76 14.44 3.23 -13.89
CA GLU A 76 13.29 3.83 -14.57
C GLU A 76 12.93 5.20 -14.00
N GLN A 77 13.35 5.51 -12.76
CA GLN A 77 13.14 6.79 -12.09
C GLN A 77 11.66 7.26 -12.09
N ARG A 78 10.72 6.31 -12.03
CA ARG A 78 9.29 6.60 -11.95
C ARG A 78 8.82 6.61 -10.50
N PRO A 79 7.93 7.53 -10.11
CA PRO A 79 7.32 7.51 -8.79
C PRO A 79 6.45 6.26 -8.60
N PRO A 80 6.18 5.84 -7.35
CA PRO A 80 5.24 4.76 -7.07
C PRO A 80 3.85 5.09 -7.61
N ALA A 81 3.18 4.08 -8.18
CA ALA A 81 1.85 4.22 -8.75
C ALA A 81 0.84 3.35 -7.99
N LEU A 82 -0.34 3.92 -7.68
CA LEU A 82 -1.43 3.14 -7.13
C LEU A 82 -1.95 2.20 -8.23
N VAL A 83 -1.84 0.89 -8.00
CA VAL A 83 -2.36 -0.14 -8.90
C VAL A 83 -3.82 -0.42 -8.57
N ASP A 84 -4.09 -0.69 -7.28
CA ASP A 84 -5.42 -1.02 -6.79
C ASP A 84 -5.54 -0.69 -5.29
N TYR A 85 -6.75 -0.69 -4.76
CA TYR A 85 -7.01 -0.50 -3.33
C TYR A 85 -8.34 -1.10 -2.88
N GLN A 86 -8.44 -1.41 -1.59
CA GLN A 86 -9.66 -1.87 -0.95
C GLN A 86 -10.04 -0.92 0.18
N THR A 87 -11.32 -0.58 0.27
CA THR A 87 -11.92 0.23 1.35
C THR A 87 -12.55 -0.64 2.43
N ASP A 88 -13.06 0.00 3.48
CA ASP A 88 -13.88 -0.62 4.54
C ASP A 88 -13.18 -1.81 5.21
N LYS A 89 -11.86 -1.72 5.34
CA LYS A 89 -11.06 -2.69 6.08
C LYS A 89 -10.96 -2.30 7.54
N THR A 90 -10.70 -3.30 8.35
CA THR A 90 -10.49 -3.21 9.79
C THR A 90 -9.04 -3.53 10.12
N ARG A 91 -8.66 -3.26 11.38
CA ARG A 91 -7.33 -3.60 11.90
C ARG A 91 -6.97 -5.07 11.73
N HIS A 92 -7.96 -5.95 11.85
CA HIS A 92 -7.79 -7.41 11.92
C HIS A 92 -7.82 -8.08 10.54
N ASP A 93 -8.24 -7.36 9.49
CA ASP A 93 -8.25 -7.91 8.14
C ASP A 93 -6.83 -8.22 7.67
N GLU A 94 -6.61 -9.43 7.18
CA GLU A 94 -5.30 -9.81 6.66
C GLU A 94 -5.01 -9.06 5.36
N LEU A 95 -3.76 -8.61 5.23
CA LEU A 95 -3.24 -8.07 3.99
C LEU A 95 -2.98 -9.22 2.99
N VAL A 96 -3.89 -9.45 2.05
CA VAL A 96 -3.77 -10.50 1.01
C VAL A 96 -3.50 -9.88 -0.36
N TYR A 97 -3.19 -10.71 -1.35
CA TYR A 97 -3.11 -10.27 -2.74
C TYR A 97 -4.51 -9.92 -3.28
N PHE A 98 -4.59 -8.82 -4.03
CA PHE A 98 -5.75 -8.39 -4.81
C PHE A 98 -5.27 -7.68 -6.07
#